data_AF-A0A956FL26-F1
#
_entry.id   AF-A0A956FL26-F1
#
_cell.length_a   1.000
_cell.length_b   1.000
_cell.length_c   1.000
_cell.angle_alpha   90.00
_cell.angle_beta   90.00
_cell.angle_gamma   90.00
#
_symmetry.space_group_name_H-M   'P 1'
#
loop_
_entity.id
_entity.type
_entity.pdbx_description
1 polymer ?
#
loop_
_entity_poly.entity_id
_entity_poly.type
_entity_poly.pdbx_seq_one_letter_code
_entity_poly.pdbx_strand_id
1 'polypeptide(L)'
;MEIRSVIAPRRDRYAIVAKDKVEVRGAPGSGEAVPRFIGYLLQVRAEIQNLKGAIDRLQQAASLRDSRSREAEVSLALAEGAAIERRNRERVCDLLGRLHAWMEEHAVLHQWCADQVIHIENAWERVEFHLDRLRAAVEEGKAGDAVVLTASMEIDRQCERMILLIGFLTIPGRVNEHLRQLRIGQALDFHRDFVDELPDPGERVQLLTTMRSHPAEIEGVVDVERGLIYRTAPTRGRQMFSVVLQLMTWLGLGGGLWGIAHTGVWPELGEPAILVERYLFVTLGSILHLALGTLKQRRAGKAGEIHALDDLLLFVHVREVAIAWTIFAVSVGTVGLCFLNPDASPESALIVGFSLDSFIDLFLMRFETKATGVSAAVKP
;
A
#
# COMPACT_ATOMS: atom_id res chain seq x y z
N MET A 1 17.85 1.48 40.31
CA MET A 1 16.43 1.06 40.44
C MET A 1 15.76 1.39 39.12
N GLU A 2 15.82 0.46 38.16
CA GLU A 2 15.29 0.66 36.80
C GLU A 2 13.78 0.38 36.79
N ILE A 3 12.97 1.42 36.58
CA ILE A 3 11.54 1.27 36.32
C ILE A 3 11.38 1.04 34.82
N ARG A 4 11.38 -0.23 34.41
CA ARG A 4 10.86 -0.64 33.09
C ARG A 4 9.34 -0.63 33.15
N SER A 5 8.71 0.50 32.84
CA SER A 5 7.27 0.55 32.59
C SER A 5 6.97 -0.04 31.21
N VAL A 6 6.69 -1.34 31.17
CA VAL A 6 6.08 -1.99 30.00
C VAL A 6 4.61 -1.58 29.95
N ILE A 7 4.34 -0.45 29.30
CA ILE A 7 2.99 -0.12 28.87
C ILE A 7 2.73 -0.96 27.62
N ALA A 8 2.12 -2.14 27.81
CA ALA A 8 1.58 -2.89 26.69
C ALA A 8 0.46 -2.05 26.03
N PRO A 9 0.44 -1.86 24.71
CA PRO A 9 -0.64 -1.15 24.04
C PRO A 9 -1.96 -1.91 24.23
N ARG A 10 -2.95 -1.26 24.83
CA ARG A 10 -4.34 -1.76 24.96
C ARG A 10 -4.94 -1.92 23.56
N ARG A 11 -4.84 -3.12 22.98
CA ARG A 11 -5.39 -3.48 21.66
C ARG A 11 -6.92 -3.62 21.61
N ASP A 12 -7.60 -3.62 22.74
CA ASP A 12 -9.00 -4.09 22.79
C ASP A 12 -10.08 -2.99 22.73
N ARG A 13 -9.73 -1.70 22.65
CA ARG A 13 -10.75 -0.62 22.63
C ARG A 13 -11.30 -0.25 21.25
N TYR A 14 -10.65 -0.66 20.16
CA TYR A 14 -11.12 -0.36 18.80
C TYR A 14 -11.73 -1.57 18.08
N ALA A 15 -11.60 -2.77 18.63
CA ALA A 15 -12.13 -3.99 18.02
C ALA A 15 -13.65 -4.19 18.18
N ILE A 16 -14.31 -3.40 19.03
CA ILE A 16 -15.76 -3.54 19.30
C ILE A 16 -16.61 -2.93 18.18
N VAL A 17 -16.05 -2.12 17.28
CA VAL A 17 -16.79 -1.53 16.14
C VAL A 17 -16.61 -2.33 14.83
N ALA A 18 -15.64 -3.25 14.77
CA ALA A 18 -15.27 -3.92 13.50
C ALA A 18 -15.93 -5.30 13.29
N LYS A 19 -16.58 -5.87 14.31
CA LYS A 19 -17.15 -7.25 14.24
C LYS A 19 -18.62 -7.30 13.92
N ASP A 20 -19.37 -6.28 14.32
CA ASP A 20 -20.55 -5.94 13.55
C ASP A 20 -20.01 -5.23 12.32
N LYS A 21 -20.21 -5.84 11.15
CA LYS A 21 -20.51 -5.00 10.00
C LYS A 21 -21.68 -4.13 10.45
N VAL A 22 -21.38 -2.96 11.00
CA VAL A 22 -22.17 -1.78 10.71
C VAL A 22 -21.94 -1.56 9.22
N GLU A 23 -22.49 -2.45 8.41
CA GLU A 23 -23.19 -2.01 7.24
C GLU A 23 -24.13 -0.95 7.80
N VAL A 24 -23.70 0.31 7.75
CA VAL A 24 -24.61 1.45 7.71
C VAL A 24 -25.38 1.37 6.36
N ARG A 25 -25.76 0.17 5.91
CA ARG A 25 -26.82 -0.07 4.94
C ARG A 25 -28.11 0.01 5.73
N GLY A 26 -28.55 1.23 6.00
CA GLY A 26 -29.87 1.42 6.59
C GLY A 26 -30.01 2.55 7.57
N ALA A 27 -28.95 3.28 7.94
CA ALA A 27 -29.18 4.61 8.53
C ALA A 27 -29.59 5.55 7.39
N PRO A 28 -30.82 6.09 7.37
CA PRO A 28 -31.21 7.11 6.41
C PRO A 28 -30.28 8.31 6.60
N GLY A 29 -29.42 8.61 5.62
CA GLY A 29 -28.48 9.75 5.66
C GLY A 29 -26.98 9.42 5.61
N SER A 30 -26.58 8.14 5.72
CA SER A 30 -25.15 7.76 5.74
C SER A 30 -24.41 7.84 4.41
N GLY A 31 -25.12 7.84 3.27
CA GLY A 31 -24.52 7.79 1.94
C GLY A 31 -23.80 9.08 1.52
N GLU A 32 -24.31 10.26 1.91
CA GLU A 32 -23.74 11.56 1.51
C GLU A 32 -22.86 12.18 2.60
N ALA A 33 -23.07 11.84 3.87
CA ALA A 33 -22.38 12.48 4.98
C ALA A 33 -20.85 12.27 4.94
N VAL A 34 -20.41 11.02 4.69
CA VAL A 34 -18.97 10.69 4.64
C VAL A 34 -18.28 11.32 3.43
N PRO A 35 -18.76 11.18 2.17
CA PRO A 35 -18.11 11.82 1.03
C PRO A 35 -17.98 13.34 1.18
N ARG A 36 -19.00 14.01 1.72
CA ARG A 36 -18.97 15.46 1.94
C ARG A 36 -17.95 15.85 3.00
N PHE A 37 -17.92 15.13 4.12
CA PHE A 37 -16.92 15.31 5.19
C PHE A 37 -15.49 15.15 4.66
N ILE A 38 -15.23 14.07 3.91
CA ILE A 38 -13.95 13.84 3.24
C ILE A 38 -13.62 14.97 2.26
N GLY A 39 -14.61 15.44 1.49
CA GLY A 39 -14.45 16.57 0.57
C GLY A 39 -13.99 17.86 1.26
N TYR A 40 -14.47 18.16 2.47
CA TYR A 40 -13.99 19.29 3.26
C TYR A 40 -12.57 19.08 3.76
N LEU A 41 -12.22 17.89 4.25
CA LEU A 41 -10.83 17.59 4.67
C LEU A 41 -9.84 17.72 3.51
N LEU A 42 -10.19 17.25 2.31
CA LEU A 42 -9.37 17.39 1.11
C LEU A 42 -9.19 18.87 0.71
N GLN A 43 -10.21 19.70 0.89
CA GLN A 43 -10.11 21.15 0.67
C GLN A 43 -9.19 21.80 1.71
N VAL A 44 -9.29 21.44 3.00
CA VAL A 44 -8.36 21.91 4.04
C VAL A 44 -6.94 21.56 3.64
N ARG A 45 -6.68 20.30 3.26
CA ARG A 45 -5.34 19.87 2.82
C ARG A 45 -4.81 20.71 1.65
N ALA A 46 -5.63 20.98 0.64
CA ALA A 46 -5.22 21.79 -0.50
C ALA A 46 -4.81 23.21 -0.08
N GLU A 47 -5.56 23.84 0.83
CA GLU A 47 -5.22 25.16 1.37
C GLU A 47 -3.94 25.11 2.24
N ILE A 48 -3.73 24.04 3.02
CA ILE A 48 -2.50 23.85 3.80
C ILE A 48 -1.27 23.63 2.89
N GLN A 49 -1.40 22.84 1.82
CA GLN A 49 -0.33 22.65 0.83
C GLN A 49 0.01 23.96 0.10
N ASN A 50 -0.99 24.78 -0.22
CA ASN A 50 -0.78 26.10 -0.79
C ASN A 50 -0.03 27.04 0.17
N LEU A 51 -0.36 27.00 1.47
CA LEU A 51 0.35 27.77 2.50
C LEU A 51 1.80 27.28 2.64
N LYS A 52 2.02 25.96 2.70
CA LYS A 52 3.35 25.35 2.74
C LYS A 52 4.22 25.83 1.58
N GLY A 53 3.69 25.88 0.37
CA GLY A 53 4.43 26.40 -0.80
C GLY A 53 4.88 27.87 -0.64
N ALA A 54 4.12 28.71 0.06
CA ALA A 54 4.55 30.08 0.38
C ALA A 54 5.64 30.10 1.47
N ILE A 55 5.53 29.23 2.48
CA ILE A 55 6.51 29.07 3.55
C ILE A 55 7.84 28.53 3.02
N ASP A 56 7.83 27.56 2.10
CA ASP A 56 9.03 27.02 1.46
C ASP A 56 9.81 28.11 0.71
N ARG A 57 9.10 29.00 -0.01
CA ARG A 57 9.74 30.15 -0.69
C ARG A 57 10.37 31.10 0.31
N LEU A 58 9.70 31.38 1.43
CA LEU A 58 10.24 32.22 2.49
C LEU A 58 11.50 31.60 3.11
N GLN A 59 11.50 30.29 3.36
CA GLN A 59 12.67 29.56 3.86
C GLN A 59 13.83 29.61 2.86
N GLN A 60 13.56 29.40 1.57
CA GLN A 60 14.57 29.49 0.50
C GLN A 60 15.18 30.89 0.45
N ALA A 61 14.36 31.95 0.47
CA ALA A 61 14.82 33.33 0.51
C ALA A 61 15.71 33.58 1.75
N ALA A 62 15.27 33.14 2.94
CA ALA A 62 16.02 33.29 4.19
C ALA A 62 17.34 32.48 4.21
N SER A 63 17.49 31.46 3.36
CA SER A 63 18.70 30.65 3.27
C SER A 63 19.80 31.24 2.38
N LEU A 64 19.53 32.36 1.68
CA LEU A 64 20.50 33.00 0.79
C LEU A 64 21.73 33.52 1.55
N ARG A 65 22.91 33.34 0.97
CA ARG A 65 24.19 33.70 1.61
C ARG A 65 24.44 35.21 1.64
N ASP A 66 24.13 35.91 0.55
CA ASP A 66 24.32 37.35 0.43
C ASP A 66 23.26 38.10 1.23
N SER A 67 23.66 38.95 2.17
CA SER A 67 22.72 39.59 3.10
C SER A 67 21.76 40.56 2.41
N ARG A 68 22.25 41.31 1.42
CA ARG A 68 21.41 42.27 0.68
C ARG A 68 20.37 41.56 -0.19
N SER A 69 20.80 40.54 -0.93
CA SER A 69 19.88 39.72 -1.73
C SER A 69 18.87 39.01 -0.83
N ARG A 70 19.32 38.46 0.30
CA ARG A 70 18.45 37.81 1.29
C ARG A 70 17.36 38.75 1.82
N GLU A 71 17.70 39.94 2.29
CA GLU A 71 16.72 40.91 2.83
C GLU A 71 15.66 41.29 1.78
N ALA A 72 16.07 41.51 0.53
CA ALA A 72 15.18 41.84 -0.57
C ALA A 72 14.23 40.67 -0.91
N GLU A 73 14.78 39.45 -1.04
CA GLU A 73 14.02 38.24 -1.37
C GLU A 73 13.07 37.83 -0.23
N VAL A 74 13.47 37.97 1.04
CA VAL A 74 12.60 37.72 2.20
C VAL A 74 11.44 38.72 2.22
N SER A 75 11.71 40.00 1.96
CA SER A 75 10.67 41.03 1.90
C SER A 75 9.68 40.77 0.78
N LEU A 76 10.17 40.34 -0.39
CA LEU A 76 9.34 39.96 -1.53
C LEU A 76 8.49 38.71 -1.21
N ALA A 77 9.10 37.65 -0.67
CA ALA A 77 8.41 36.42 -0.30
C ALA A 77 7.33 36.66 0.77
N LEU A 78 7.58 37.53 1.75
CA LEU A 78 6.59 37.94 2.74
C LEU A 78 5.42 38.71 2.10
N ALA A 79 5.71 39.64 1.19
CA ALA A 79 4.68 40.42 0.50
C ALA A 79 3.79 39.55 -0.39
N GLU A 80 4.38 38.63 -1.17
CA GLU A 80 3.64 37.65 -1.98
C GLU A 80 2.86 36.66 -1.11
N GLY A 81 3.49 36.18 -0.03
CA GLY A 81 2.91 35.24 0.91
C GLY A 81 1.73 35.80 1.69
N ALA A 82 1.69 37.10 1.99
CA ALA A 82 0.65 37.72 2.81
C ALA A 82 -0.78 37.58 2.21
N ALA A 83 -0.91 37.62 0.88
CA ALA A 83 -2.20 37.42 0.22
C ALA A 83 -2.66 35.96 0.29
N ILE A 84 -1.72 35.02 0.11
CA ILE A 84 -1.96 33.57 0.23
C ILE A 84 -2.34 33.25 1.68
N GLU A 85 -1.57 33.74 2.64
CA GLU A 85 -1.78 33.53 4.07
C GLU A 85 -3.18 33.96 4.50
N ARG A 86 -3.60 35.19 4.17
CA ARG A 86 -4.92 35.72 4.55
C ARG A 86 -6.05 34.89 3.98
N ARG A 87 -5.97 34.56 2.69
CA ARG A 87 -6.97 33.73 2.01
C ARG A 87 -7.05 32.35 2.63
N ASN A 88 -5.92 31.68 2.83
CA ASN A 88 -5.88 30.33 3.37
C ASN A 88 -6.37 30.33 4.82
N ARG A 89 -6.06 31.37 5.61
CA ARG A 89 -6.56 31.52 6.98
C ARG A 89 -8.09 31.55 7.03
N GLU A 90 -8.71 32.44 6.26
CA GLU A 90 -10.17 32.54 6.19
C GLU A 90 -10.80 31.22 5.71
N ARG A 91 -10.22 30.59 4.69
CA ARG A 91 -10.73 29.35 4.09
C ARG A 91 -10.61 28.15 5.04
N VAL A 92 -9.47 27.98 5.69
CA VAL A 92 -9.25 26.87 6.63
C VAL A 92 -10.19 27.02 7.82
N CYS A 93 -10.35 28.21 8.40
CA CYS A 93 -11.28 28.44 9.49
C CYS A 93 -12.75 28.17 9.10
N ASP A 94 -13.20 28.63 7.91
CA ASP A 94 -14.54 28.31 7.39
C ASP A 94 -14.73 26.79 7.20
N LEU A 95 -13.75 26.10 6.61
CA LEU A 95 -13.82 24.66 6.38
C LEU A 95 -13.82 23.85 7.68
N LEU A 96 -12.99 24.22 8.67
CA LEU A 96 -12.98 23.58 9.99
C LEU A 96 -14.29 23.83 10.74
N GLY A 97 -14.85 25.04 10.68
CA GLY A 97 -16.17 25.34 11.23
C GLY A 97 -17.29 24.49 10.60
N ARG A 98 -17.24 24.30 9.28
CA ARG A 98 -18.18 23.40 8.56
C ARG A 98 -17.99 21.93 8.96
N LEU A 99 -16.74 21.47 9.14
CA LEU A 99 -16.45 20.12 9.61
C LEU A 99 -17.04 19.90 11.00
N HIS A 100 -16.90 20.87 11.92
CA HIS A 100 -17.46 20.81 13.26
C HIS A 100 -18.99 20.70 13.24
N ALA A 101 -19.67 21.65 12.58
CA ALA A 101 -21.12 21.62 12.43
C ALA A 101 -21.61 20.31 11.82
N TRP A 102 -20.89 19.79 10.82
CA TRP A 102 -21.23 18.52 10.19
C TRP A 102 -21.06 17.32 11.13
N MET A 103 -20.04 17.32 12.00
CA MET A 103 -19.85 16.28 13.01
C MET A 103 -20.91 16.34 14.13
N GLU A 104 -21.32 17.55 14.56
CA GLU A 104 -22.38 17.73 15.55
C GLU A 104 -23.73 17.19 15.05
N GLU A 105 -24.03 17.38 13.76
CA GLU A 105 -25.23 16.83 13.11
C GLU A 105 -25.18 15.30 12.97
N HIS A 106 -23.98 14.71 12.88
CA HIS A 106 -23.77 13.29 12.59
C HIS A 106 -22.93 12.60 13.67
N ALA A 107 -23.59 12.10 14.73
CA ALA A 107 -22.93 11.45 15.87
C ALA A 107 -21.94 10.33 15.48
N VAL A 108 -22.19 9.60 14.39
CA VAL A 108 -21.27 8.56 13.88
C VAL A 108 -19.94 9.16 13.41
N LEU A 109 -19.97 10.29 12.70
CA LEU A 109 -18.76 10.99 12.27
C LEU A 109 -18.00 11.51 13.48
N HIS A 110 -18.70 12.14 14.43
CA HIS A 110 -18.09 12.60 15.67
C HIS A 110 -17.37 11.46 16.41
N GLN A 111 -18.02 10.31 16.59
CA GLN A 111 -17.40 9.15 17.24
C GLN A 111 -16.18 8.61 16.46
N TRP A 112 -16.22 8.65 15.13
CA TRP A 112 -15.17 8.10 14.28
C TRP A 112 -13.91 8.97 14.21
N CYS A 113 -14.05 10.29 14.13
CA CYS A 113 -12.94 11.17 13.75
C CYS A 113 -12.76 12.46 14.57
N ALA A 114 -13.57 12.71 15.62
CA ALA A 114 -13.46 13.94 16.41
C ALA A 114 -12.04 14.20 16.94
N ASP A 115 -11.37 13.19 17.49
CA ASP A 115 -10.00 13.34 18.01
C ASP A 115 -9.02 13.85 16.95
N GLN A 116 -9.15 13.35 15.71
CA GLN A 116 -8.25 13.69 14.61
C GLN A 116 -8.53 15.10 14.09
N VAL A 117 -9.80 15.50 14.01
CA VAL A 117 -10.19 16.87 13.66
C VAL A 117 -9.70 17.86 14.71
N ILE A 118 -9.87 17.55 16.00
CA ILE A 118 -9.34 18.37 17.10
C ILE A 118 -7.82 18.50 16.99
N HIS A 119 -7.09 17.44 16.63
CA HIS A 119 -5.64 17.54 16.41
C HIS A 119 -5.25 18.39 15.20
N ILE A 120 -6.06 18.41 14.15
CA ILE A 120 -5.89 19.30 13.00
C ILE A 120 -6.13 20.76 13.42
N GLU A 121 -7.20 21.03 14.17
CA GLU A 121 -7.52 22.37 14.71
C GLU A 121 -6.39 22.89 15.61
N ASN A 122 -5.94 22.08 16.57
CA ASN A 122 -4.82 22.45 17.45
C ASN A 122 -3.50 22.69 16.70
N ALA A 123 -3.29 22.03 15.55
CA ALA A 123 -2.12 22.29 14.70
C ALA A 123 -2.30 23.60 13.93
N TRP A 124 -3.51 23.87 13.45
CA TRP A 124 -3.87 25.12 12.80
C TRP A 124 -3.72 26.34 13.72
N GLU A 125 -4.21 26.28 14.95
CA GLU A 125 -4.03 27.36 15.94
C GLU A 125 -2.54 27.68 16.19
N ARG A 126 -1.68 26.65 16.17
CA ARG A 126 -0.23 26.84 16.26
C ARG A 126 0.33 27.53 15.02
N VAL A 127 -0.14 27.17 13.82
CA VAL A 127 0.21 27.88 12.58
C VAL A 127 -0.15 29.35 12.69
N GLU A 128 -1.37 29.68 13.12
CA GLU A 128 -1.83 31.07 13.30
C GLU A 128 -0.97 31.83 14.30
N PHE A 129 -0.67 31.23 15.46
CA PHE A 129 0.21 31.82 16.46
C PHE A 129 1.59 32.20 15.89
N HIS A 130 2.21 31.31 15.11
CA HIS A 130 3.53 31.56 14.52
C HIS A 130 3.47 32.57 13.37
N LEU A 131 2.40 32.57 12.57
CA LEU A 131 2.15 33.58 11.53
C LEU A 131 1.97 34.98 12.14
N ASP A 132 1.16 35.11 13.18
CA ASP A 132 0.92 36.40 13.84
C ASP A 132 2.18 36.94 14.49
N ARG A 133 2.97 36.06 15.13
CA ARG A 133 4.29 36.43 15.68
C ARG A 133 5.26 36.88 14.59
N LEU A 134 5.29 36.20 13.45
CA LEU A 134 6.12 36.57 12.32
C LEU A 134 5.71 37.94 11.78
N ARG A 135 4.40 38.18 11.58
CA ARG A 135 3.87 39.46 11.12
C ARG A 135 4.23 40.60 12.06
N ALA A 136 4.00 40.43 13.37
CA ALA A 136 4.36 41.43 14.37
C ALA A 136 5.87 41.75 14.34
N ALA A 137 6.72 40.73 14.21
CA ALA A 137 8.16 40.95 14.09
C ALA A 137 8.53 41.75 12.82
N VAL A 138 7.85 41.50 11.70
CA VAL A 138 8.06 42.24 10.44
C VAL A 138 7.60 43.70 10.58
N GLU A 139 6.42 43.93 11.14
CA GLU A 139 5.85 45.27 11.36
C GLU A 139 6.71 46.11 12.33
N GLU A 140 7.30 45.48 13.34
CA GLU A 140 8.20 46.12 14.30
C GLU A 140 9.64 46.30 13.77
N GLY A 141 9.96 45.80 12.57
CA GLY A 141 11.33 45.81 12.04
C GLY A 141 12.30 44.91 12.83
N LYS A 142 11.77 43.91 13.55
CA LYS A 142 12.51 42.96 14.39
C LYS A 142 12.61 41.55 13.79
N ALA A 143 12.08 41.34 12.57
CA ALA A 143 12.15 40.08 11.85
C ALA A 143 13.56 39.82 11.30
N GLY A 144 14.52 39.58 12.20
CA GLY A 144 15.84 39.07 11.81
C GLY A 144 15.73 37.66 11.23
N ASP A 145 16.72 37.27 10.41
CA ASP A 145 16.76 35.96 9.71
C ASP A 145 16.44 34.78 10.61
N ALA A 146 16.98 34.76 11.84
CA ALA A 146 16.75 33.69 12.80
C ALA A 146 15.29 33.59 13.24
N VAL A 147 14.59 34.72 13.37
CA VAL A 147 13.17 34.77 13.75
C VAL A 147 12.31 34.24 12.60
N VAL A 148 12.59 34.71 11.37
CA VAL A 148 11.90 34.27 10.15
C VAL A 148 12.07 32.77 9.95
N LEU A 149 13.31 32.27 10.02
CA LEU A 149 13.61 30.85 9.82
C LEU A 149 12.95 29.99 10.90
N THR A 150 13.07 30.36 12.18
CA THR A 150 12.46 29.59 13.28
C THR A 150 10.94 29.53 13.16
N ALA A 151 10.28 30.66 12.86
CA ALA A 151 8.83 30.70 12.69
C ALA A 151 8.38 29.87 11.48
N SER A 152 9.07 30.04 10.34
CA SER A 152 8.75 29.31 9.11
C SER A 152 8.93 27.79 9.24
N MET A 153 9.98 27.31 9.93
CA MET A 153 10.16 25.87 10.20
C MET A 153 9.07 25.31 11.11
N GLU A 154 8.62 26.08 12.10
CA GLU A 154 7.56 25.61 13.00
C GLU A 154 6.19 25.61 12.33
N ILE A 155 5.88 26.61 11.49
CA ILE A 155 4.69 26.61 10.65
C ILE A 155 4.70 25.39 9.73
N ASP A 156 5.82 25.16 9.05
CA ASP A 156 5.99 24.07 8.11
C ASP A 156 5.73 22.70 8.76
N ARG A 157 6.32 22.47 9.94
CA ARG A 157 6.12 21.27 10.75
C ARG A 157 4.65 21.05 11.13
N GLN A 158 3.90 22.10 11.45
CA GLN A 158 2.47 21.96 11.75
C GLN A 158 1.66 21.68 10.48
N CYS A 159 2.01 22.30 9.34
CA CYS A 159 1.39 22.02 8.05
C CYS A 159 1.56 20.54 7.65
N GLU A 160 2.78 20.00 7.75
CA GLU A 160 3.07 18.56 7.52
C GLU A 160 2.23 17.67 8.42
N ARG A 161 2.19 17.97 9.73
CA ARG A 161 1.35 17.25 10.68
C ARG A 161 -0.13 17.25 10.28
N MET A 162 -0.68 18.39 9.84
CA MET A 162 -2.08 18.47 9.38
C MET A 162 -2.30 17.63 8.13
N ILE A 163 -1.39 17.71 7.15
CA ILE A 163 -1.45 16.93 5.90
C ILE A 163 -1.48 15.42 6.23
N LEU A 164 -0.61 14.97 7.13
CA LEU A 164 -0.58 13.58 7.60
C LEU A 164 -1.88 13.17 8.32
N LEU A 165 -2.39 14.00 9.25
CA LEU A 165 -3.64 13.75 9.97
C LEU A 165 -4.85 13.64 9.03
N ILE A 166 -4.91 14.52 8.03
CA ILE A 166 -5.92 14.45 6.97
C ILE A 166 -5.71 13.19 6.13
N GLY A 167 -4.46 12.82 5.84
CA GLY A 167 -4.10 11.58 5.16
C GLY A 167 -4.65 10.34 5.86
N PHE A 168 -4.53 10.24 7.19
CA PHE A 168 -5.10 9.13 7.97
C PHE A 168 -6.62 8.97 7.80
N LEU A 169 -7.35 10.08 7.62
CA LEU A 169 -8.80 10.05 7.46
C LEU A 169 -9.25 9.83 6.00
N THR A 170 -8.48 10.31 5.03
CA THR A 170 -8.93 10.42 3.63
C THR A 170 -8.35 9.35 2.70
N ILE A 171 -7.11 8.90 2.94
CA ILE A 171 -6.39 7.99 2.04
C ILE A 171 -6.92 6.55 2.10
N PRO A 172 -7.22 5.94 3.28
CA PRO A 172 -7.72 4.56 3.35
C PRO A 172 -8.95 4.29 2.47
N GLY A 173 -9.92 5.22 2.46
CA GLY A 173 -11.11 5.11 1.62
C GLY A 173 -10.78 5.07 0.12
N ARG A 174 -9.85 5.94 -0.32
CA ARG A 174 -9.39 6.01 -1.72
C ARG A 174 -8.50 4.85 -2.12
N VAL A 175 -7.68 4.33 -1.21
CA VAL A 175 -6.99 3.05 -1.40
C VAL A 175 -8.00 1.96 -1.72
N ASN A 176 -9.10 1.86 -0.97
CA ASN A 176 -10.14 0.87 -1.25
C ASN A 176 -10.86 1.09 -2.58
N GLU A 177 -11.00 2.33 -3.04
CA GLU A 177 -11.52 2.62 -4.38
C GLU A 177 -10.57 2.12 -5.47
N HIS A 178 -9.27 2.38 -5.35
CA HIS A 178 -8.26 1.87 -6.29
C HIS A 178 -8.20 0.33 -6.26
N LEU A 179 -8.17 -0.26 -5.07
CA LEU A 179 -8.14 -1.72 -4.89
C LEU A 179 -9.37 -2.40 -5.50
N ARG A 180 -10.54 -1.77 -5.49
CA ARG A 180 -11.76 -2.31 -6.12
C ARG A 180 -11.66 -2.36 -7.65
N GLN A 181 -10.81 -1.55 -8.27
CA GLN A 181 -10.55 -1.55 -9.70
C GLN A 181 -9.48 -2.59 -10.11
N LEU A 182 -8.66 -3.05 -9.15
CA LEU A 182 -7.63 -4.04 -9.38
C LEU A 182 -8.20 -5.47 -9.35
N ARG A 183 -7.56 -6.37 -10.10
CA ARG A 183 -7.81 -7.81 -10.00
C ARG A 183 -7.26 -8.34 -8.68
N ILE A 184 -7.84 -9.42 -8.17
CA ILE A 184 -7.30 -10.14 -7.00
C ILE A 184 -5.84 -10.50 -7.26
N GLY A 185 -4.98 -10.22 -6.29
CA GLY A 185 -3.53 -10.46 -6.39
C GLY A 185 -2.72 -9.34 -7.04
N GLN A 186 -3.36 -8.38 -7.73
CA GLN A 186 -2.65 -7.19 -8.21
C GLN A 186 -2.32 -6.26 -7.04
N ALA A 187 -1.18 -5.59 -7.15
CA ALA A 187 -0.69 -4.64 -6.17
C ALA A 187 -0.95 -3.20 -6.61
N LEU A 188 -1.35 -2.37 -5.66
CA LEU A 188 -1.31 -0.91 -5.73
C LEU A 188 0.06 -0.43 -5.25
N ASP A 189 0.72 0.44 -6.01
CA ASP A 189 1.97 1.09 -5.60
C ASP A 189 1.63 2.35 -4.80
N PHE A 190 1.62 2.22 -3.48
CA PHE A 190 1.18 3.28 -2.59
C PHE A 190 2.11 4.50 -2.65
N HIS A 191 3.42 4.26 -2.73
CA HIS A 191 4.39 5.36 -2.74
C HIS A 191 4.27 6.19 -4.01
N ARG A 192 4.06 5.55 -5.16
CA ARG A 192 3.87 6.24 -6.43
C ARG A 192 2.52 6.94 -6.50
N ASP A 193 1.44 6.24 -6.15
CA ASP A 193 0.08 6.71 -6.43
C ASP A 193 -0.41 7.78 -5.42
N PHE A 194 0.27 7.96 -4.28
CA PHE A 194 -0.06 8.96 -3.25
C PHE A 194 1.08 9.95 -2.93
N VAL A 195 2.11 10.05 -3.78
CA VAL A 195 3.23 10.98 -3.58
C VAL A 195 2.80 12.44 -3.53
N ASP A 196 1.79 12.82 -4.32
CA ASP A 196 1.29 14.19 -4.39
C ASP A 196 0.51 14.61 -3.13
N GLU A 197 0.02 13.63 -2.37
CA GLU A 197 -0.80 13.86 -1.17
C GLU A 197 0.03 13.81 0.11
N LEU A 198 1.03 12.94 0.13
CA LEU A 198 1.99 12.79 1.21
C LEU A 198 3.40 12.83 0.61
N PRO A 199 4.00 14.01 0.41
CA PRO A 199 5.30 14.14 -0.23
C PRO A 199 6.45 13.50 0.57
N ASP A 200 6.35 13.47 1.90
CA ASP A 200 7.37 12.85 2.76
C ASP A 200 7.29 11.31 2.73
N PRO A 201 8.39 10.59 2.39
CA PRO A 201 8.41 9.13 2.45
C PRO A 201 8.18 8.56 3.85
N GLY A 202 8.62 9.24 4.91
CA GLY A 202 8.42 8.79 6.28
C GLY A 202 6.94 8.75 6.66
N GLU A 203 6.20 9.80 6.33
CA GLU A 203 4.75 9.89 6.49
C GLU A 203 4.00 8.79 5.71
N ARG A 204 4.41 8.51 4.46
CA ARG A 204 3.83 7.41 3.67
C ARG A 204 4.02 6.05 4.37
N VAL A 205 5.22 5.78 4.89
CA VAL A 205 5.51 4.55 5.64
C VAL A 205 4.70 4.48 6.95
N GLN A 206 4.55 5.61 7.64
CA GLN A 206 3.75 5.70 8.86
C GLN A 206 2.28 5.37 8.56
N LEU A 207 1.71 5.92 7.49
CA LEU A 207 0.34 5.65 7.07
C LEU A 207 0.15 4.18 6.67
N LEU A 208 1.07 3.60 5.89
CA LEU A 208 1.07 2.16 5.57
C LEU A 208 1.12 1.30 6.84
N THR A 209 1.93 1.68 7.83
CA THR A 209 2.03 0.96 9.11
C THR A 209 0.71 1.02 9.89
N THR A 210 0.05 2.18 9.91
CA THR A 210 -1.27 2.32 10.53
C THR A 210 -2.31 1.48 9.80
N MET A 211 -2.36 1.52 8.46
CA MET A 211 -3.27 0.70 7.66
C MET A 211 -3.06 -0.81 7.89
N ARG A 212 -1.80 -1.26 7.99
CA ARG A 212 -1.47 -2.66 8.31
C ARG A 212 -1.96 -3.08 9.69
N SER A 213 -1.95 -2.18 10.67
CA SER A 213 -2.45 -2.46 12.02
C SER A 213 -3.97 -2.43 12.14
N HIS A 214 -4.67 -1.92 11.12
CA HIS A 214 -6.14 -1.85 11.03
C HIS A 214 -6.66 -2.58 9.78
N PRO A 215 -6.45 -3.91 9.66
CA PRO A 215 -6.77 -4.67 8.45
C PRO A 215 -8.27 -4.72 8.10
N ALA A 216 -9.16 -4.35 9.03
CA ALA A 216 -10.59 -4.26 8.77
C ALA A 216 -10.97 -3.05 7.90
N GLU A 217 -10.13 -2.01 7.87
CA GLU A 217 -10.39 -0.78 7.12
C GLU A 217 -9.91 -0.86 5.66
N ILE A 218 -9.00 -1.79 5.34
CA ILE A 218 -8.40 -1.92 4.02
C ILE A 218 -8.85 -3.23 3.36
N GLU A 219 -9.31 -3.10 2.12
CA GLU A 219 -9.80 -4.18 1.25
C GLU A 219 -8.66 -5.00 0.60
N GLY A 220 -7.54 -5.13 1.31
CA GLY A 220 -6.29 -5.67 0.80
C GLY A 220 -5.26 -5.93 1.88
N VAL A 221 -4.09 -6.41 1.48
CA VAL A 221 -2.99 -6.70 2.39
C VAL A 221 -1.84 -5.75 2.14
N VAL A 222 -1.41 -5.08 3.22
CA VAL A 222 -0.43 -4.01 3.17
C VAL A 222 0.99 -4.58 3.41
N ASP A 223 1.86 -4.43 2.42
CA ASP A 223 3.30 -4.62 2.50
C ASP A 223 3.98 -3.25 2.66
N VAL A 224 4.28 -2.92 3.91
CA VAL A 224 4.83 -1.60 4.31
C VAL A 224 6.22 -1.38 3.72
N GLU A 225 7.03 -2.43 3.59
CA GLU A 225 8.44 -2.29 3.19
C GLU A 225 8.61 -1.99 1.72
N ARG A 226 7.72 -2.56 0.89
CA ARG A 226 7.68 -2.29 -0.55
C ARG A 226 6.76 -1.14 -0.90
N GLY A 227 5.94 -0.67 0.04
CA GLY A 227 4.87 0.28 -0.22
C GLY A 227 3.81 -0.27 -1.15
N LEU A 228 3.51 -1.56 -1.05
CA LEU A 228 2.54 -2.24 -1.92
C LEU A 228 1.30 -2.63 -1.13
N ILE A 229 0.13 -2.53 -1.76
CA ILE A 229 -1.12 -3.03 -1.17
C ILE A 229 -1.77 -4.00 -2.16
N TYR A 230 -1.83 -5.28 -1.79
CA TYR A 230 -2.36 -6.33 -2.64
C TYR A 230 -3.88 -6.45 -2.48
N ARG A 231 -4.61 -6.44 -3.60
CA ARG A 231 -6.07 -6.65 -3.59
C ARG A 231 -6.41 -8.07 -3.15
N THR A 232 -7.29 -8.18 -2.15
CA THR A 232 -7.87 -9.44 -1.69
C THR A 232 -9.37 -9.41 -1.70
N ALA A 233 -10.02 -10.56 -1.89
CA ALA A 233 -11.46 -10.65 -1.71
C ALA A 233 -11.83 -10.35 -0.24
N PRO A 234 -12.92 -9.58 0.00
CA PRO A 234 -13.32 -9.18 1.35
C PRO A 234 -13.90 -10.35 2.17
N THR A 235 -14.31 -11.44 1.53
CA THR A 235 -14.95 -12.57 2.21
C THR A 235 -14.01 -13.76 2.34
N ARG A 236 -13.89 -14.30 3.56
CA ARG A 236 -13.14 -15.54 3.83
C ARG A 236 -13.61 -16.72 2.98
N GLY A 237 -14.89 -16.76 2.61
CA GLY A 237 -15.44 -17.79 1.72
C GLY A 237 -14.79 -17.79 0.34
N ARG A 238 -14.59 -16.62 -0.30
CA ARG A 238 -13.90 -16.53 -1.60
C ARG A 238 -12.42 -16.89 -1.48
N GLN A 239 -11.79 -16.53 -0.36
CA GLN A 239 -10.40 -16.91 -0.08
C GLN A 239 -10.27 -18.44 0.02
N MET A 240 -11.15 -19.10 0.79
CA MET A 240 -11.21 -20.56 0.89
C MET A 240 -11.53 -21.24 -0.45
N PHE A 241 -12.46 -20.70 -1.22
CA PHE A 241 -12.77 -21.21 -2.56
C PHE A 241 -11.52 -21.19 -3.47
N SER A 242 -10.62 -20.21 -3.30
CA SER A 242 -9.37 -20.16 -4.07
C SER A 242 -8.48 -21.35 -3.74
N VAL A 243 -8.32 -21.69 -2.46
CA VAL A 243 -7.56 -22.88 -2.03
C VAL A 243 -8.17 -24.15 -2.60
N VAL A 244 -9.50 -24.31 -2.48
CA VAL A 244 -10.23 -25.47 -3.01
C VAL A 244 -10.07 -25.56 -4.52
N LEU A 245 -10.20 -24.44 -5.24
CA LEU A 245 -10.03 -24.38 -6.69
C LEU A 245 -8.63 -24.81 -7.13
N GLN A 246 -7.58 -24.35 -6.43
CA GLN A 246 -6.21 -24.77 -6.74
C GLN A 246 -6.01 -26.27 -6.47
N LEU A 247 -6.54 -26.80 -5.38
CA LEU A 247 -6.49 -28.24 -5.09
C LEU A 247 -7.21 -29.05 -6.17
N MET A 248 -8.41 -28.63 -6.57
CA MET A 248 -9.18 -29.29 -7.64
C MET A 248 -8.48 -29.19 -8.99
N THR A 249 -7.83 -28.07 -9.29
CA THR A 249 -7.05 -27.89 -10.53
C THR A 249 -5.87 -28.87 -10.55
N TRP A 250 -5.13 -28.97 -9.43
CA TRP A 250 -4.01 -29.90 -9.29
C TRP A 250 -4.44 -31.36 -9.43
N LEU A 251 -5.54 -31.76 -8.77
CA LEU A 251 -6.11 -33.11 -8.88
C LEU A 251 -6.64 -33.39 -10.29
N GLY A 252 -7.32 -32.42 -10.91
CA GLY A 252 -7.90 -32.54 -12.24
C GLY A 252 -6.84 -32.75 -13.32
N LEU A 253 -5.74 -32.00 -13.28
CA LEU A 253 -4.64 -32.19 -14.23
C LEU A 253 -3.93 -33.53 -14.01
N GLY A 254 -3.65 -33.92 -12.76
CA GLY A 254 -3.06 -35.22 -12.46
C GLY A 254 -3.94 -36.39 -12.91
N GLY A 255 -5.25 -36.33 -12.63
CA GLY A 255 -6.22 -37.33 -13.06
C GLY A 255 -6.41 -37.38 -14.58
N GLY A 256 -6.38 -36.22 -15.25
CA GLY A 256 -6.41 -36.13 -16.71
C GLY A 256 -5.20 -36.78 -17.36
N LEU A 257 -3.99 -36.51 -16.85
CA LEU A 257 -2.76 -37.17 -17.31
C LEU A 257 -2.81 -38.69 -17.12
N TRP A 258 -3.26 -39.15 -15.94
CA TRP A 258 -3.47 -40.58 -15.68
C TRP A 258 -4.46 -41.20 -16.67
N GLY A 259 -5.58 -40.54 -16.93
CA GLY A 259 -6.59 -41.00 -17.89
C GLY A 259 -6.05 -41.11 -19.31
N ILE A 260 -5.32 -40.10 -19.79
CA ILE A 260 -4.69 -40.12 -21.12
C ILE A 260 -3.71 -41.29 -21.23
N ALA A 261 -2.83 -41.49 -20.25
CA ALA A 261 -1.90 -42.62 -20.23
C ALA A 261 -2.65 -43.96 -20.24
N HIS A 262 -3.76 -44.07 -19.51
CA HIS A 262 -4.56 -45.30 -19.45
C HIS A 262 -5.22 -45.66 -20.80
N THR A 263 -5.60 -44.67 -21.61
CA THR A 263 -6.17 -44.93 -22.95
C THR A 263 -5.15 -45.47 -23.95
N GLY A 264 -3.86 -45.31 -23.68
CA GLY A 264 -2.79 -45.66 -24.62
C GLY A 264 -2.70 -44.74 -25.85
N VAL A 265 -3.48 -43.65 -25.90
CA VAL A 265 -3.40 -42.65 -27.00
C VAL A 265 -2.02 -41.98 -27.03
N TRP A 266 -1.34 -41.90 -25.88
CA TRP A 266 -0.01 -41.35 -25.76
C TRP A 266 0.95 -42.34 -25.08
N PRO A 267 1.45 -43.35 -25.81
CA PRO A 267 2.26 -44.42 -25.23
C PRO A 267 3.57 -43.93 -24.61
N GLU A 268 4.09 -42.79 -25.08
CA GLU A 268 5.30 -42.16 -24.55
C GLU A 268 5.16 -41.66 -23.10
N LEU A 269 3.92 -41.52 -22.59
CA LEU A 269 3.68 -41.21 -21.18
C LEU A 269 3.98 -42.40 -20.25
N GLY A 270 4.15 -43.61 -20.80
CA GLY A 270 4.45 -44.81 -20.05
C GLY A 270 3.28 -45.33 -19.22
N GLU A 271 3.57 -46.16 -18.23
CA GLU A 271 2.55 -46.74 -17.35
C GLU A 271 1.89 -45.64 -16.48
N PRO A 272 0.55 -45.63 -16.35
CA PRO A 272 -0.15 -44.59 -15.59
C PRO A 272 0.32 -44.43 -14.13
N ALA A 273 0.75 -45.53 -13.49
CA ALA A 273 1.27 -45.49 -12.13
C ALA A 273 2.60 -44.71 -12.04
N ILE A 274 3.52 -44.95 -12.99
CA ILE A 274 4.81 -44.26 -13.07
C ILE A 274 4.60 -42.78 -13.41
N LEU A 275 3.64 -42.45 -14.28
CA LEU A 275 3.31 -41.06 -14.60
C LEU A 275 2.80 -40.30 -13.37
N VAL A 276 1.90 -40.91 -12.58
CA VAL A 276 1.39 -40.30 -11.34
C VAL A 276 2.51 -40.12 -10.32
N GLU A 277 3.37 -41.13 -10.15
CA GLU A 277 4.55 -41.02 -9.27
C GLU A 277 5.42 -39.82 -9.69
N ARG A 278 5.79 -39.73 -10.97
CA ARG A 278 6.57 -38.60 -11.49
C ARG A 278 5.88 -37.27 -11.27
N TYR A 279 4.57 -37.17 -11.53
CA TYR A 279 3.79 -35.96 -11.27
C TYR A 279 3.85 -35.51 -9.81
N LEU A 280 3.74 -36.46 -8.87
CA LEU A 280 3.87 -36.19 -7.44
C LEU A 280 5.28 -35.70 -7.07
N PHE A 281 6.33 -36.33 -7.60
CA PHE A 281 7.71 -35.91 -7.35
C PHE A 281 8.04 -34.54 -7.97
N VAL A 282 7.59 -34.25 -9.20
CA VAL A 282 7.72 -32.91 -9.80
C VAL A 282 6.97 -31.87 -8.96
N THR A 283 5.75 -32.19 -8.51
CA THR A 283 4.97 -31.30 -7.62
C THR A 283 5.73 -31.05 -6.32
N LEU A 284 6.24 -32.10 -5.66
CA LEU A 284 7.00 -31.99 -4.42
C LEU A 284 8.25 -31.11 -4.60
N GLY A 285 8.97 -31.28 -5.71
CA GLY A 285 10.13 -30.45 -6.06
C GLY A 285 9.77 -28.98 -6.16
N SER A 286 8.65 -28.67 -6.83
CA SER A 286 8.15 -27.30 -6.97
C SER A 286 7.73 -26.69 -5.62
N ILE A 287 7.05 -27.46 -4.76
CA ILE A 287 6.69 -27.03 -3.40
C ILE A 287 7.95 -26.73 -2.57
N LEU A 288 8.98 -27.59 -2.63
CA LEU A 288 10.25 -27.38 -1.93
C LEU A 288 10.95 -26.11 -2.41
N HIS A 289 10.94 -25.85 -3.71
CA HIS A 289 11.47 -24.61 -4.28
C HIS A 289 10.78 -23.37 -3.68
N LEU A 290 9.45 -23.36 -3.70
CA LEU A 290 8.64 -22.27 -3.13
C LEU A 290 8.89 -22.09 -1.63
N ALA A 291 8.98 -23.19 -0.88
CA ALA A 291 9.26 -23.18 0.55
C ALA A 291 10.64 -22.59 0.87
N LEU A 292 11.67 -22.96 0.11
CA LEU A 292 13.01 -22.38 0.26
C LEU A 292 13.05 -20.91 -0.15
N GLY A 293 12.34 -20.51 -1.20
CA GLY A 293 12.19 -19.11 -1.59
C GLY A 293 11.58 -18.27 -0.46
N THR A 294 10.49 -18.78 0.14
CA THR A 294 9.82 -18.14 1.28
C THR A 294 10.74 -18.07 2.52
N LEU A 295 11.50 -19.13 2.79
CA LEU A 295 12.46 -19.15 3.89
C LEU A 295 13.61 -18.15 3.68
N LYS A 296 14.11 -18.04 2.44
CA LYS A 296 15.14 -17.05 2.07
C LYS A 296 14.61 -15.62 2.24
N GLN A 297 13.38 -15.34 1.81
CA GLN A 297 12.72 -14.04 2.02
C GLN A 297 12.63 -13.69 3.51
N ARG A 298 12.21 -14.66 4.35
CA ARG A 298 12.20 -14.48 5.81
C ARG A 298 13.58 -14.20 6.39
N ARG A 299 14.61 -14.95 5.97
CA ARG A 299 15.99 -14.76 6.46
C ARG A 299 16.60 -13.44 6.03
N ALA A 300 16.19 -12.90 4.89
CA ALA A 300 16.62 -11.57 4.45
C ALA A 300 16.15 -10.44 5.38
N GLY A 301 15.35 -10.74 6.42
CA GLY A 301 15.06 -9.81 7.50
C GLY A 301 14.25 -8.61 7.06
N LYS A 302 13.55 -8.72 5.93
CA LYS A 302 12.55 -7.75 5.50
C LYS A 302 11.34 -7.90 6.44
N ALA A 303 11.43 -7.16 7.55
CA ALA A 303 10.42 -7.01 8.59
C ALA A 303 9.16 -6.30 8.05
N GLY A 304 8.34 -7.01 7.29
CA GLY A 304 7.04 -6.48 6.87
C GLY A 304 6.32 -7.22 5.77
N GLU A 305 7.01 -8.12 5.07
CA GLU A 305 6.40 -8.99 4.07
C GLU A 305 5.34 -9.91 4.71
N ILE A 306 4.18 -10.02 4.05
CA ILE A 306 3.06 -10.89 4.46
C ILE A 306 3.61 -12.28 4.71
N HIS A 307 3.65 -12.67 5.97
CA HIS A 307 4.18 -13.96 6.35
C HIS A 307 3.21 -15.03 5.84
N ALA A 308 3.61 -15.75 4.80
CA ALA A 308 2.84 -16.86 4.23
C ALA A 308 2.42 -17.93 5.26
N LEU A 309 3.11 -18.01 6.41
CA LEU A 309 2.74 -18.92 7.51
C LEU A 309 1.70 -18.33 8.47
N ASP A 310 1.53 -17.01 8.53
CA ASP A 310 0.60 -16.38 9.45
C ASP A 310 -0.84 -16.44 8.90
N ASP A 311 -0.97 -16.40 7.57
CA ASP A 311 -2.25 -16.59 6.88
C ASP A 311 -2.06 -17.27 5.50
N LEU A 312 -1.94 -18.60 5.51
CA LEU A 312 -1.79 -19.42 4.31
C LEU A 312 -2.96 -19.23 3.33
N LEU A 313 -4.17 -19.07 3.86
CA LEU A 313 -5.39 -18.87 3.07
C LEU A 313 -5.27 -17.60 2.22
N LEU A 314 -4.88 -16.50 2.86
CA LEU A 314 -4.66 -15.22 2.22
C LEU A 314 -3.52 -15.27 1.20
N PHE A 315 -2.42 -15.96 1.55
CA PHE A 315 -1.28 -16.13 0.65
C PHE A 315 -1.69 -16.83 -0.65
N VAL A 316 -2.39 -17.97 -0.55
CA VAL A 316 -2.88 -18.70 -1.73
C VAL A 316 -3.86 -17.86 -2.53
N HIS A 317 -4.73 -17.12 -1.84
CA HIS A 317 -5.71 -16.26 -2.50
C HIS A 317 -5.08 -15.11 -3.29
N VAL A 318 -4.12 -14.38 -2.70
CA VAL A 318 -3.37 -13.31 -3.38
C VAL A 318 -2.60 -13.86 -4.58
N ARG A 319 -2.10 -15.09 -4.49
CA ARG A 319 -1.30 -15.74 -5.55
C ARG A 319 -2.09 -16.71 -6.42
N GLU A 320 -3.42 -16.63 -6.46
CA GLU A 320 -4.29 -17.59 -7.15
C GLU A 320 -3.85 -17.85 -8.60
N VAL A 321 -3.56 -16.80 -9.37
CA VAL A 321 -3.14 -16.92 -10.78
C VAL A 321 -1.72 -17.49 -10.91
N ALA A 322 -0.78 -17.05 -10.07
CA ALA A 322 0.60 -17.54 -10.11
C ALA A 322 0.69 -19.03 -9.72
N ILE A 323 -0.10 -19.45 -8.73
CA ILE A 323 -0.19 -20.86 -8.32
C ILE A 323 -0.81 -21.71 -9.42
N ALA A 324 -1.88 -21.24 -10.08
CA ALA A 324 -2.47 -21.95 -11.21
C ALA A 324 -1.47 -22.16 -12.36
N TRP A 325 -0.68 -21.13 -12.69
CA TRP A 325 0.41 -21.26 -13.67
C TRP A 325 1.50 -22.23 -13.22
N THR A 326 1.85 -22.24 -11.93
CA THR A 326 2.82 -23.20 -11.37
C THR A 326 2.30 -24.63 -11.52
N ILE A 327 1.04 -24.89 -11.19
CA ILE A 327 0.39 -26.21 -11.33
C ILE A 327 0.35 -26.65 -12.80
N PHE A 328 0.00 -25.74 -13.71
CA PHE A 328 0.03 -26.00 -15.14
C PHE A 328 1.45 -26.34 -15.61
N ALA A 329 2.44 -25.57 -15.18
CA ALA A 329 3.81 -25.77 -15.60
C ALA A 329 4.42 -27.05 -15.02
N VAL A 330 4.07 -27.45 -13.80
CA VAL A 330 4.38 -28.78 -13.22
C VAL A 330 3.82 -29.89 -14.12
N SER A 331 2.60 -29.73 -14.64
CA SER A 331 1.98 -30.71 -15.54
C SER A 331 2.74 -30.81 -16.86
N VAL A 332 3.08 -29.68 -17.48
CA VAL A 332 3.89 -29.63 -18.71
C VAL A 332 5.29 -30.21 -18.49
N GLY A 333 5.94 -29.87 -17.37
CA GLY A 333 7.26 -30.39 -17.02
C GLY A 333 7.26 -31.90 -16.81
N THR A 334 6.19 -32.44 -16.21
CA THR A 334 6.00 -33.89 -16.04
C THR A 334 5.86 -34.59 -17.39
N VAL A 335 5.03 -34.04 -18.28
CA VAL A 335 4.87 -34.56 -19.65
C VAL A 335 6.22 -34.51 -20.38
N GLY A 336 6.87 -33.36 -20.42
CA GLY A 336 8.18 -33.20 -21.06
C GLY A 336 9.23 -34.17 -20.52
N LEU A 337 9.27 -34.41 -19.20
CA LEU A 337 10.16 -35.39 -18.60
C LEU A 337 9.88 -36.81 -19.11
N CYS A 338 8.62 -37.22 -19.19
CA CYS A 338 8.27 -38.56 -19.69
C CYS A 338 8.62 -38.72 -21.17
N PHE A 339 8.43 -37.67 -21.99
CA PHE A 339 8.81 -37.69 -23.41
C PHE A 339 10.32 -37.75 -23.63
N LEU A 340 11.07 -36.94 -22.89
CA LEU A 340 12.51 -36.78 -23.12
C LEU A 340 13.34 -37.85 -22.39
N ASN A 341 12.81 -38.39 -21.30
CA ASN A 341 13.46 -39.42 -20.50
C ASN A 341 12.40 -40.37 -19.90
N PRO A 342 11.91 -41.35 -20.70
CA PRO A 342 10.91 -42.31 -20.26
C PRO A 342 11.32 -43.16 -19.06
N ASP A 343 12.63 -43.26 -18.78
CA ASP A 343 13.22 -44.00 -17.67
C ASP A 343 13.64 -43.08 -16.50
N ALA A 344 13.17 -41.83 -16.49
CA ALA A 344 13.48 -40.87 -15.43
C ALA A 344 13.11 -41.42 -14.04
N SER A 345 14.09 -41.39 -13.13
CA SER A 345 13.89 -41.78 -11.75
C SER A 345 13.07 -40.74 -10.96
N PRO A 346 12.46 -41.11 -9.82
CA PRO A 346 11.75 -40.16 -8.96
C PRO A 346 12.61 -38.98 -8.51
N GLU A 347 13.91 -39.18 -8.27
CA GLU A 347 14.85 -38.11 -7.91
C GLU A 347 15.05 -37.13 -9.07
N SER A 348 15.12 -37.63 -10.31
CA SER A 348 15.21 -36.79 -11.50
C SER A 348 13.94 -35.95 -11.65
N ALA A 349 12.77 -36.54 -11.42
CA ALA A 349 11.48 -35.84 -11.41
C ALA A 349 11.42 -34.74 -10.33
N LEU A 350 11.91 -35.03 -9.12
CA LEU A 350 12.02 -34.06 -8.04
C LEU A 350 12.89 -32.85 -8.44
N ILE A 351 14.05 -33.10 -9.04
CA ILE A 351 14.98 -32.06 -9.51
C ILE A 351 14.33 -31.20 -10.59
N VAL A 352 13.64 -31.83 -11.56
CA VAL A 352 12.89 -31.12 -12.60
C VAL A 352 11.89 -30.17 -11.96
N GLY A 353 11.07 -30.65 -11.02
CA GLY A 353 10.12 -29.82 -10.28
C GLY A 353 10.77 -28.67 -9.53
N PHE A 354 11.91 -28.92 -8.86
CA PHE A 354 12.65 -27.90 -8.12
C PHE A 354 13.26 -26.82 -9.03
N SER A 355 13.62 -27.16 -10.26
CA SER A 355 14.24 -26.25 -11.24
C SER A 355 13.25 -25.53 -12.16
N LEU A 356 11.97 -25.90 -12.08
CA LEU A 356 10.95 -25.54 -13.06
C LEU A 356 10.72 -24.02 -13.16
N ASP A 357 10.71 -23.32 -12.02
CA ASP A 357 10.54 -21.86 -11.95
C ASP A 357 11.70 -21.12 -12.64
N SER A 358 12.94 -21.51 -12.31
CA SER A 358 14.14 -20.93 -12.94
C SER A 358 14.22 -21.21 -14.45
N PHE A 359 13.72 -22.37 -14.90
CA PHE A 359 13.67 -22.70 -16.31
C PHE A 359 12.65 -21.82 -17.06
N ILE A 360 11.46 -21.61 -16.49
CA ILE A 360 10.41 -20.76 -17.07
C ILE A 360 10.88 -19.31 -17.14
N ASP A 361 11.46 -18.78 -16.07
CA ASP A 361 11.98 -17.41 -16.05
C ASP A 361 13.05 -17.20 -17.13
N LEU A 362 13.99 -18.14 -17.26
CA LEU A 362 15.03 -18.08 -18.27
C LEU A 362 14.46 -18.17 -19.70
N PHE A 363 13.40 -18.96 -19.88
CA PHE A 363 12.68 -19.05 -21.15
C PHE A 363 11.97 -17.73 -21.47
N LEU A 364 11.21 -17.17 -20.53
CA LEU A 364 10.49 -15.89 -20.69
C LEU A 364 11.45 -14.73 -20.99
N MET A 365 12.54 -14.62 -20.24
CA MET A 365 13.60 -13.62 -20.50
C MET A 365 14.15 -13.71 -21.93
N ARG A 366 14.30 -14.92 -22.49
CA ARG A 366 14.74 -15.10 -23.88
C ARG A 366 13.71 -14.65 -24.91
N PHE A 367 12.41 -14.82 -24.64
CA PHE A 367 11.36 -14.31 -25.53
C PHE A 367 11.27 -12.79 -25.48
N GLU A 368 11.36 -12.18 -24.29
CA GLU A 368 11.40 -10.72 -24.16
C GLU A 368 12.60 -10.11 -24.87
N THR A 369 13.78 -10.72 -24.74
CA THR A 369 15.00 -10.28 -25.44
C THR A 369 14.84 -10.39 -26.97
N LYS A 370 14.21 -11.45 -27.48
CA LYS A 370 13.93 -11.58 -28.93
C LYS A 370 12.86 -10.59 -29.41
N ALA A 371 11.78 -10.40 -28.64
CA ALA A 371 10.70 -9.49 -28.99
C ALA A 371 11.18 -8.02 -29.02
N THR A 372 11.99 -7.61 -28.05
CA THR A 372 12.61 -6.27 -28.02
C THR A 372 13.66 -6.10 -29.12
N GLY A 373 14.43 -7.15 -29.44
CA GLY A 373 15.37 -7.14 -30.57
C GLY A 373 14.70 -7.00 -31.94
N VAL A 374 13.54 -7.64 -32.15
CA VAL A 374 12.74 -7.49 -33.38
C VAL A 374 12.14 -6.08 -33.50
N SER A 375 11.63 -5.51 -32.40
CA SER A 375 11.12 -4.13 -32.38
C SER A 375 12.21 -3.07 -32.58
N ALA A 376 13.46 -3.36 -32.19
CA ALA A 376 14.59 -2.47 -32.46
C ALA A 376 15.08 -2.54 -33.92
N ALA A 377 14.91 -3.69 -34.59
CA ALA A 377 15.25 -3.88 -36.01
C ALA A 377 14.20 -3.27 -36.97
N VAL A 378 12.99 -2.99 -36.49
CA VAL A 378 11.94 -2.26 -37.20
C VAL A 378 11.90 -0.82 -36.70
N LYS A 379 12.97 -0.06 -36.96
CA LYS A 379 12.93 1.40 -36.98
C LYS A 379 13.14 1.84 -38.43
N PRO A 380 12.25 2.67 -39.01
CA PRO A 380 12.40 3.18 -40.37
C PRO A 380 13.63 4.07 -40.53
#